data_AF-A0AA88RMB9-F1
#
_entry.id   AF-A0AA88RMB9-F1
#
_cell.length_a   1.000
_cell.length_b   1.000
_cell.length_c   1.000
_cell.angle_alpha   90.00
_cell.angle_beta   90.00
_cell.angle_gamma   90.00
#
_symmetry.space_group_name_H-M   'P 1'
#
loop_
_entity.id
_entity.type
_entity.pdbx_description
1 polymer ?
#
loop_
_entity_poly.entity_id
_entity_poly.type
_entity_poly.pdbx_seq_one_letter_code
_entity_poly.pdbx_strand_id
1 'polypeptide(L)' 'FNVKEVGVLEEKEVEFGMDEGLKLLKASLQSKTVLTDVFLGGHTEAN' A
#
# COMPACT_ATOMS: atom_id res chain seq x y z
N PHE A 1 2.90 14.15 8.80
CA PHE A 1 2.43 12.81 9.22
C PHE A 1 2.55 12.72 10.73
N ASN A 2 1.48 12.29 11.42
CA ASN A 2 1.33 12.35 12.88
C ASN A 2 1.48 10.94 13.49
N VAL A 3 2.59 10.26 13.20
CA VAL A 3 2.85 8.90 13.67
C VAL A 3 3.48 9.00 15.05
N LYS A 4 2.72 8.67 16.10
CA LYS A 4 3.10 8.92 17.50
C LYS A 4 3.97 7.83 18.11
N GLU A 5 3.80 6.59 17.66
CA GLU A 5 4.44 5.41 18.25
C GLU A 5 4.89 4.47 17.13
N VAL A 6 6.12 4.68 16.64
CA VAL A 6 6.70 3.83 15.58
C VAL A 6 6.98 2.42 16.09
N GLY A 7 7.24 2.25 17.40
CA GLY A 7 7.58 0.96 18.01
C GLY A 7 6.43 -0.06 18.08
N VAL A 8 5.20 0.33 17.75
CA VAL A 8 4.05 -0.60 17.66
C VAL A 8 3.66 -0.92 16.21
N LEU A 9 4.37 -0.37 15.22
CA LEU A 9 4.12 -0.62 13.80
C LEU A 9 4.80 -1.92 13.37
N GLU A 10 4.14 -2.66 12.49
CA GLU A 10 4.70 -3.85 11.85
C GLU A 10 5.47 -3.44 10.57
N GLU A 11 6.69 -3.96 10.43
CA GLU A 11 7.45 -3.85 9.20
C GLU A 11 7.01 -4.94 8.22
N LYS A 12 6.73 -4.55 6.97
CA LYS A 12 6.34 -5.47 5.90
C LYS A 12 7.28 -5.36 4.72
N GLU A 13 8.03 -6.44 4.48
CA GLU A 13 8.75 -6.62 3.23
C GLU A 13 7.78 -7.07 2.13
N VAL A 14 7.90 -6.49 0.95
CA VAL A 14 7.09 -6.84 -0.22
C VAL A 14 7.98 -7.08 -1.41
N GLU A 15 7.66 -8.10 -2.20
CA GLU A 15 8.30 -8.32 -3.49
C GLU A 15 7.87 -7.22 -4.46
N PHE A 16 8.84 -6.62 -5.15
CA PHE A 16 8.57 -5.53 -6.08
C PHE A 16 9.19 -5.83 -7.44
N GLY A 17 8.36 -6.34 -8.35
CA GLY A 17 8.71 -6.63 -9.74
C GLY A 17 8.13 -5.60 -10.73
N MET A 18 8.22 -5.94 -12.02
CA MET A 18 7.71 -5.11 -13.10
C MET A 18 6.18 -4.94 -13.01
N ASP A 19 5.45 -6.01 -12.69
CA ASP A 19 4.00 -5.99 -12.53
C ASP A 19 3.56 -5.10 -11.35
N GLU A 20 4.25 -5.19 -10.21
CA GLU A 20 4.00 -4.33 -9.04
C GLU A 20 4.32 -2.88 -9.36
N GLY A 21 5.39 -2.62 -10.11
CA GLY A 21 5.73 -1.28 -10.59
C GLY A 21 4.63 -0.66 -11.47
N LEU A 22 4.04 -1.45 -12.37
CA LEU A 22 2.93 -0.98 -13.20
C LEU A 22 1.66 -0.73 -12.38
N LYS A 23 1.33 -1.62 -11.42
CA LYS A 23 0.20 -1.44 -10.49
C LYS A 23 0.40 -0.18 -9.64
N LEU A 24 1.61 0.03 -9.13
CA LEU A 24 1.99 1.21 -8.34
C LEU A 24 1.86 2.49 -9.15
N LEU A 25 2.35 2.50 -10.39
CA LEU A 25 2.23 3.65 -11.28
C LEU A 25 0.76 3.98 -11.56
N LYS A 26 -0.05 2.96 -11.91
CA LYS A 26 -1.47 3.14 -12.16
C LYS A 26 -2.18 3.71 -10.93
N ALA A 27 -1.94 3.15 -9.75
CA ALA A 27 -2.53 3.62 -8.51
C ALA A 27 -2.06 5.05 -8.14
N SER A 28 -0.82 5.42 -8.44
CA SER A 28 -0.28 6.77 -8.20
C SER A 28 -1.03 7.88 -8.95
N LEU A 29 -1.63 7.55 -10.09
CA LEU A 29 -2.42 8.49 -10.88
C LEU A 29 -3.88 8.59 -10.42
N GLN A 30 -4.34 7.64 -9.60
CA GLN A 30 -5.77 7.44 -9.31
C GLN A 30 -6.10 7.55 -7.81
N SER A 31 -5.13 7.31 -6.94
CA SER A 31 -5.35 7.21 -5.50
C SER A 31 -4.38 8.07 -4.70
N LYS A 32 -4.85 8.54 -3.54
CA LYS A 32 -4.04 9.21 -2.52
C LYS A 32 -3.44 8.21 -1.51
N THR A 33 -3.89 6.96 -1.53
CA THR A 33 -3.50 5.86 -0.63
C THR A 33 -2.77 4.75 -1.36
N VAL A 34 -1.96 5.12 -2.35
CA VAL A 34 -1.29 4.24 -3.32
C VAL A 34 -0.67 2.98 -2.71
N LEU A 35 0.14 3.12 -1.67
CA LEU A 35 0.83 1.97 -1.06
C LEU A 35 -0.14 1.01 -0.36
N THR A 36 -1.19 1.54 0.27
CA THR A 36 -2.25 0.72 0.88
C THR A 36 -3.02 -0.04 -0.18
N ASP A 37 -3.41 0.63 -1.26
CA ASP A 37 -4.21 0.03 -2.32
C ASP A 37 -3.45 -1.09 -3.06
N VAL A 38 -2.13 -0.94 -3.20
CA VAL A 38 -1.29 -1.91 -3.94
C VAL A 38 -0.80 -3.06 -3.06
N PHE A 39 -0.44 -2.82 -1.79
CA PHE A 39 0.25 -3.83 -0.97
C PHE A 39 -0.52 -4.31 0.28
N LEU A 40 -1.60 -3.61 0.65
CA LEU A 40 -2.40 -3.94 1.84
C LEU A 40 -3.86 -4.28 1.49
N GLY A 41 -4.27 -4.13 0.23
CA GLY A 41 -5.64 -4.41 -0.23
C GLY A 41 -6.60 -3.32 0.27
N GLY A 42 -6.80 -2.29 -0.54
CA GLY A 42 -7.80 -1.26 -0.27
C GLY A 42 -9.21 -1.84 -0.32
N HIS A 43 -9.88 -1.86 0.83
CA HIS A 43 -11.27 -2.28 1.08
C HIS A 43 -11.59 -3.77 0.85
N THR A 44 -11.77 -4.46 1.98
CA THR A 44 -12.59 -5.65 2.18
C THR A 44 -13.78 -5.73 1.21
N GLU A 45 -13.82 -6.78 0.39
CA GLU A 45 -15.08 -7.35 -0.05
C GLU A 45 -15.85 -7.77 1.21
N ALA A 46 -16.96 -7.08 1.49
CA ALA A 46 -17.93 -7.54 2.47
C ALA A 46 -18.50 -8.88 1.99
N ASN A 47 -18.41 -9.91 2.84
CA ASN A 47 -19.25 -11.11 2.74
C ASN A 47 -20.72 -10.72 2.90
#